data_AF-Q4J9K7-F1
#
_entry.id   AF-Q4J9K7-F1
#
_cell.length_a   1.000
_cell.length_b   1.000
_cell.length_c   1.000
_cell.angle_alpha   90.00
_cell.angle_beta   90.00
_cell.angle_gamma   90.00
#
_symmetry.space_group_name_H-M   'P 1'
#
loop_
_entity.id
_entity.type
_entity.pdbx_description
1 polymer ?
#
loop_
_entity_poly.entity_id
_entity_poly.type
_entity_poly.pdbx_seq_one_letter_code
_entity_poly.pdbx_strand_id
1 'polypeptide(L)'
;MVSEVISETIMIIVSVTLIGVLAGTVFSVASSISTTMSSYSIQQSQKMLTQLQIDYATNTSSNTVVAYLHNVGETTISYLQNSVVYFGPNGQLQPVGYNSGSSPYWTVTSNSLQPGSVVKIIIYLSSPLSSNQYYTIQIVTPNGYTVSYMFKVS
;
A
#
# COMPACT_ATOMS: atom_id res chain seq x y z
N MET A 1 -40.59 -56.48 -9.38
CA MET A 1 -40.96 -55.44 -10.37
C MET A 1 -41.37 -54.12 -9.73
N VAL A 2 -42.51 -53.96 -9.03
CA VAL A 2 -42.92 -52.63 -8.50
C VAL A 2 -41.92 -52.03 -7.49
N SER A 3 -41.40 -52.85 -6.55
CA SER A 3 -40.39 -52.39 -5.57
C SER A 3 -39.06 -51.98 -6.21
N GLU A 4 -38.75 -52.51 -7.39
CA GLU A 4 -37.49 -52.29 -8.10
C GLU A 4 -37.52 -50.92 -8.82
N VAL A 5 -38.64 -50.63 -9.48
CA VAL A 5 -38.92 -49.33 -10.11
C VAL A 5 -38.93 -48.19 -9.10
N ILE A 6 -39.47 -48.41 -7.89
CA ILE A 6 -39.47 -47.39 -6.82
C ILE A 6 -38.06 -47.09 -6.34
N SER A 7 -37.22 -48.13 -6.16
CA SER A 7 -35.84 -47.94 -5.72
C SER A 7 -34.99 -47.22 -6.78
N GLU A 8 -35.18 -47.56 -8.05
CA GLU A 8 -34.50 -46.92 -9.17
C GLU A 8 -34.87 -45.43 -9.29
N THR A 9 -36.15 -45.10 -9.12
CA THR A 9 -36.64 -43.71 -9.15
C THR A 9 -36.04 -42.87 -8.03
N ILE A 10 -35.94 -43.41 -6.80
CA ILE A 10 -35.33 -42.72 -5.67
C ILE A 10 -33.84 -42.46 -5.93
N MET A 11 -33.12 -43.45 -6.48
CA MET A 11 -31.70 -43.31 -6.80
C MET A 11 -31.44 -42.22 -7.86
N ILE A 12 -32.33 -42.07 -8.84
CA ILE A 12 -32.23 -41.00 -9.84
C ILE A 12 -32.39 -39.63 -9.19
N ILE A 13 -33.37 -39.44 -8.31
CA ILE A 13 -33.61 -38.17 -7.62
C ILE A 13 -32.41 -37.79 -6.73
N VAL A 14 -31.88 -38.75 -5.97
CA VAL A 14 -30.69 -38.54 -5.13
C VAL A 14 -29.48 -38.17 -5.99
N SER A 15 -29.29 -38.84 -7.13
CA SER A 15 -28.18 -38.54 -8.04
C SER A 15 -28.26 -37.13 -8.62
N VAL A 16 -29.45 -36.71 -9.10
CA VAL A 16 -29.64 -35.37 -9.68
C VAL A 16 -29.46 -34.27 -8.63
N THR A 17 -29.97 -34.48 -7.41
CA THR A 17 -29.81 -33.50 -6.32
C THR A 17 -28.35 -33.37 -5.88
N LEU A 18 -27.60 -34.48 -5.78
CA LEU A 18 -26.16 -34.46 -5.49
C LEU A 18 -25.36 -33.75 -6.58
N ILE A 19 -25.66 -33.99 -7.86
CA ILE A 19 -25.01 -33.29 -8.99
C ILE A 19 -25.32 -31.79 -8.92
N GLY A 20 -26.55 -31.39 -8.59
CA GLY A 20 -26.92 -29.99 -8.44
C GLY A 20 -26.11 -29.27 -7.34
N VAL A 21 -25.96 -29.91 -6.18
CA VAL A 21 -25.16 -29.36 -5.06
C VAL A 21 -23.68 -29.27 -5.44
N LEU A 22 -23.13 -30.30 -6.09
CA LEU A 22 -21.75 -30.31 -6.54
C LEU A 22 -21.49 -29.21 -7.60
N ALA A 23 -22.37 -29.08 -8.59
CA ALA A 23 -22.25 -28.04 -9.61
C ALA A 23 -22.33 -26.63 -9.00
N GLY A 24 -23.24 -26.40 -8.06
CA GLY A 24 -23.36 -25.12 -7.36
C GLY A 24 -22.11 -24.75 -6.56
N THR A 25 -21.52 -25.72 -5.85
CA THR A 25 -20.30 -25.48 -5.06
C THR A 25 -19.09 -25.22 -5.97
N VAL A 26 -18.90 -26.00 -7.04
CA VAL A 26 -17.83 -25.79 -8.02
C VAL A 26 -17.96 -24.42 -8.69
N PHE A 27 -19.17 -24.02 -9.09
CA PHE A 27 -19.40 -22.71 -9.71
C PHE A 27 -19.08 -21.56 -8.76
N SER A 28 -19.51 -21.67 -7.50
CA SER A 28 -19.23 -20.66 -6.47
C SER A 28 -17.73 -20.50 -6.21
N VAL A 29 -16.99 -21.61 -6.10
CA VAL A 29 -15.53 -21.59 -5.92
C VAL A 29 -14.83 -21.01 -7.15
N ALA A 30 -15.21 -21.43 -8.36
CA ALA A 30 -14.63 -20.93 -9.61
C ALA A 30 -14.86 -19.41 -9.78
N SER A 31 -16.06 -18.93 -9.45
CA SER A 31 -16.38 -17.50 -9.50
C SER A 31 -15.59 -16.69 -8.46
N SER A 32 -15.45 -17.23 -7.25
CA SER A 32 -14.64 -16.61 -6.18
C SER A 32 -13.15 -16.53 -6.55
N ILE A 33 -12.61 -17.56 -7.20
CA ILE A 33 -11.23 -17.54 -7.71
C ILE A 33 -11.08 -16.50 -8.82
N SER A 34 -12.01 -16.45 -9.78
CA SER A 34 -11.96 -15.51 -10.91
C SER A 34 -11.96 -14.04 -10.44
N THR A 35 -12.87 -13.71 -9.51
CA THR A 35 -12.98 -12.37 -8.91
C THR A 35 -11.77 -11.99 -8.06
N THR A 36 -11.22 -12.95 -7.31
CA THR A 36 -9.98 -12.73 -6.56
C THR A 36 -8.82 -12.49 -7.52
N MET A 37 -8.67 -13.32 -8.55
CA MET A 37 -7.58 -13.21 -9.53
C MET A 37 -7.62 -11.88 -10.29
N SER A 38 -8.80 -11.40 -10.69
CA SER A 38 -8.93 -10.11 -11.36
C SER A 38 -8.55 -8.95 -10.45
N SER A 39 -8.99 -8.97 -9.19
CA SER A 39 -8.66 -7.96 -8.18
C SER A 39 -7.15 -7.91 -7.89
N TYR A 40 -6.51 -9.08 -7.75
CA TYR A 40 -5.06 -9.18 -7.61
C TYR A 40 -4.33 -8.65 -8.85
N SER A 41 -4.80 -8.98 -10.06
CA SER A 41 -4.18 -8.52 -11.31
C SER A 41 -4.22 -6.99 -11.44
N ILE A 42 -5.35 -6.36 -11.07
CA ILE A 42 -5.49 -4.90 -11.04
C ILE A 42 -4.53 -4.29 -10.01
N GLN A 43 -4.48 -4.85 -8.79
CA GLN A 43 -3.60 -4.34 -7.73
C GLN A 43 -2.11 -4.48 -8.08
N GLN A 44 -1.71 -5.58 -8.72
CA GLN A 44 -0.34 -5.77 -9.17
C GLN A 44 0.02 -4.83 -10.33
N SER A 45 -0.91 -4.62 -11.26
CA SER A 45 -0.72 -3.65 -12.36
C SER A 45 -0.53 -2.24 -11.80
N GLN A 46 -1.31 -1.85 -10.79
CA GLN A 46 -1.14 -0.56 -10.11
C GLN A 46 0.22 -0.44 -9.40
N LYS A 47 0.73 -1.52 -8.79
CA LYS A 47 2.08 -1.51 -8.18
C LYS A 47 3.18 -1.35 -9.22
N MET A 48 3.04 -1.96 -10.41
CA MET A 48 4.02 -1.84 -11.49
C MET A 48 4.01 -0.46 -12.16
N LEU A 49 2.83 0.16 -12.29
CA LEU A 49 2.66 1.49 -12.89
C LEU A 49 2.92 2.64 -11.91
N THR A 50 2.90 2.36 -10.60
CA THR A 50 3.28 3.36 -9.61
C THR A 50 4.80 3.43 -9.54
N GLN A 51 5.37 4.51 -10.06
CA GLN A 51 6.77 4.84 -9.88
C GLN A 51 6.86 6.12 -9.07
N LEU A 52 7.53 6.03 -7.93
CA LEU A 52 7.67 7.12 -6.99
C LEU A 52 9.15 7.35 -6.73
N GLN A 53 9.55 8.60 -6.59
CA GLN A 53 10.90 8.96 -6.19
C GLN A 53 10.89 10.18 -5.26
N ILE A 54 11.93 10.29 -4.45
CA ILE A 54 12.22 11.51 -3.70
C ILE A 54 13.23 12.29 -4.53
N ASP A 55 12.81 13.41 -5.12
CA ASP A 55 13.69 14.23 -5.98
C ASP A 55 14.82 14.84 -5.17
N TYR A 56 14.49 15.34 -3.97
CA TYR A 56 15.45 15.96 -3.06
C TYR A 56 14.92 15.95 -1.63
N ALA A 57 15.81 15.71 -0.67
CA ALA A 57 15.52 15.88 0.75
C ALA A 57 16.67 16.58 1.47
N THR A 58 16.36 17.53 2.35
CA THR A 58 17.34 18.29 3.13
C THR A 58 16.75 18.76 4.45
N ASN A 59 17.60 19.10 5.41
CA ASN A 59 17.19 19.89 6.56
C ASN A 59 17.09 21.37 6.19
N THR A 60 16.01 22.04 6.61
CA THR A 60 15.85 23.50 6.46
C THR A 60 16.21 24.25 7.73
N SER A 61 16.22 23.56 8.87
CA SER A 61 16.67 24.05 10.17
C SER A 61 17.27 22.89 10.96
N SER A 62 17.71 23.13 12.20
CA SER A 62 18.17 22.05 13.08
C SER A 62 17.07 21.04 13.43
N ASN A 63 15.79 21.42 13.37
CA ASN A 63 14.66 20.59 13.82
C ASN A 63 13.62 20.31 12.72
N THR A 64 13.86 20.75 11.48
CA THR A 64 12.92 20.61 10.38
C THR A 64 13.61 20.02 9.16
N VAL A 65 13.00 18.96 8.61
CA VAL A 65 13.44 18.30 7.38
C VAL A 65 12.35 18.41 6.34
N VAL A 66 12.74 18.66 5.10
CA VAL A 66 11.86 18.77 3.96
C VAL A 66 12.27 17.72 2.93
N ALA A 67 11.29 17.00 2.40
CA ALA A 67 11.46 16.09 1.27
C ALA A 67 10.43 16.39 0.18
N TYR A 68 10.86 16.32 -1.07
CA TYR A 68 10.02 16.48 -2.25
C TYR A 68 9.74 15.11 -2.85
N LEU A 69 8.49 14.68 -2.73
CA LEU A 69 8.03 13.38 -3.22
C LEU A 69 7.36 13.57 -4.58
N HIS A 70 7.91 12.94 -5.61
CA HIS A 70 7.48 13.07 -6.99
C HIS A 70 6.94 11.74 -7.50
N ASN A 71 5.71 11.77 -8.02
CA ASN A 71 5.12 10.64 -8.73
C ASN A 71 5.51 10.72 -10.21
N VAL A 72 6.45 9.86 -10.60
CA VAL A 72 6.91 9.70 -11.98
C VAL A 72 6.16 8.60 -12.74
N GLY A 73 5.24 7.90 -12.06
CA GLY A 73 4.40 6.86 -12.65
C GLY A 73 3.12 7.42 -13.30
N GLU A 74 2.25 6.50 -13.71
CA GLU A 74 1.01 6.82 -14.42
C GLU A 74 -0.24 6.75 -13.54
N THR A 75 -0.10 6.26 -12.30
CA THR A 75 -1.23 6.09 -11.37
C THR A 75 -1.21 7.16 -10.28
N THR A 76 -2.36 7.80 -10.03
CA THR A 76 -2.52 8.71 -8.88
C THR A 76 -2.43 7.94 -7.57
N ILE A 77 -1.57 8.41 -6.66
CA ILE A 77 -1.47 7.87 -5.30
C ILE A 77 -2.40 8.68 -4.41
N SER A 78 -3.48 8.06 -3.95
CA SER A 78 -4.41 8.65 -2.99
C SER A 78 -4.07 8.23 -1.56
N TYR A 79 -4.60 8.98 -0.59
CA TYR A 79 -4.47 8.69 0.85
C TYR A 79 -3.03 8.76 1.36
N LEU A 80 -2.25 9.74 0.91
CA LEU A 80 -0.88 9.91 1.37
C LEU A 80 -0.76 10.02 2.90
N GLN A 81 -1.78 10.52 3.60
CA GLN A 81 -1.83 10.55 5.06
C GLN A 81 -1.76 9.17 5.73
N ASN A 82 -2.11 8.09 5.01
CA ASN A 82 -2.00 6.71 5.47
C ASN A 82 -0.60 6.12 5.20
N SER A 83 0.32 6.89 4.63
CA SER A 83 1.70 6.49 4.43
C SER A 83 2.43 6.38 5.77
N VAL A 84 3.48 5.56 5.80
CA VAL A 84 4.39 5.48 6.94
C VAL A 84 5.69 6.17 6.57
N VAL A 85 6.08 7.15 7.37
CA VAL A 85 7.34 7.87 7.21
C VAL A 85 8.28 7.44 8.32
N TYR A 86 9.48 7.03 7.92
CA TYR A 86 10.60 6.74 8.81
C TYR A 86 11.68 7.79 8.60
N PHE A 87 12.25 8.25 9.71
CA PHE A 87 13.33 9.22 9.70
C PHE A 87 14.31 8.94 10.84
N GLY A 88 15.60 9.08 10.57
CA GLY A 88 16.63 8.96 11.58
C GLY A 88 18.04 8.97 10.99
N PRO A 89 19.07 8.91 11.85
CA PRO A 89 20.44 8.73 11.40
C PRO A 89 20.58 7.35 10.74
N ASN A 90 21.60 7.20 9.89
CA ASN A 90 21.81 5.96 9.15
C ASN A 90 21.88 4.74 10.10
N GLY A 91 21.01 3.76 9.89
CA GLY A 91 20.89 2.56 10.74
C GLY A 91 19.97 2.68 11.97
N GLN A 92 19.41 3.85 12.28
CA GLN A 92 18.52 4.05 13.44
C GLN A 92 17.24 4.83 13.06
N LEU A 93 16.56 4.38 12.00
CA LEU A 93 15.32 5.02 11.56
C LEU A 93 14.20 4.80 12.58
N GLN A 94 13.46 5.87 12.90
CA GLN A 94 12.30 5.83 13.79
C GLN A 94 11.03 6.17 12.99
N PRO A 95 9.87 5.54 13.30
CA PRO A 95 8.61 5.92 12.70
C PRO A 95 8.19 7.32 13.17
N VAL A 96 7.67 8.12 12.25
CA VAL A 96 7.18 9.48 12.51
C VAL A 96 5.67 9.48 12.29
N GLY A 97 4.92 9.99 13.28
CA GLY A 97 3.46 10.05 13.22
C GLY A 97 2.96 11.12 12.24
N TYR A 98 1.87 10.84 11.53
CA TYR A 98 1.21 11.84 10.68
C TYR A 98 0.46 12.87 11.55
N ASN A 99 0.84 14.13 11.42
CA ASN A 99 0.16 15.29 12.01
C ASN A 99 -0.30 15.11 13.48
N SER A 100 0.54 14.50 14.34
CA SER A 100 0.20 14.23 15.75
C SER A 100 0.15 15.50 16.62
N GLY A 101 0.64 16.64 16.12
CA GLY A 101 0.73 17.89 16.86
C GLY A 101 1.85 17.94 17.91
N SER A 102 2.54 16.81 18.14
CA SER A 102 3.68 16.68 19.05
C SER A 102 4.86 16.02 18.33
N SER A 103 6.03 16.66 18.40
CA SER A 103 7.24 16.13 17.74
C SER A 103 7.65 14.78 18.34
N PRO A 104 8.10 13.80 17.52
CA PRO A 104 8.32 13.92 16.07
C PRO A 104 7.04 13.65 15.26
N TYR A 105 6.73 14.53 14.31
CA TYR A 105 5.58 14.38 13.41
C TYR A 105 5.89 14.86 12.00
N TRP A 106 5.13 14.39 11.02
CA TRP A 106 5.25 14.84 9.63
C TRP A 106 3.91 15.33 9.07
N THR A 107 4.01 16.21 8.08
CA THR A 107 2.86 16.76 7.34
C THR A 107 3.13 16.69 5.84
N VAL A 108 2.05 16.75 5.05
CA VAL A 108 2.11 16.79 3.59
C VAL A 108 1.24 17.92 3.06
N THR A 109 1.64 18.53 1.95
CA THR A 109 0.88 19.61 1.32
C THR A 109 -0.41 19.15 0.65
N SER A 110 -0.49 17.89 0.22
CA SER A 110 -1.67 17.29 -0.41
C SER A 110 -1.79 15.81 -0.05
N ASN A 111 -3.03 15.35 0.16
CA ASN A 111 -3.35 13.95 0.46
C ASN A 111 -3.40 13.05 -0.79
N SER A 112 -3.28 13.64 -1.97
CA SER A 112 -3.23 12.92 -3.25
C SER A 112 -2.08 13.42 -4.11
N LEU A 113 -1.45 12.51 -4.83
CA LEU A 113 -0.29 12.77 -5.68
C LEU A 113 -0.56 12.25 -7.09
N GLN A 114 -0.89 13.18 -7.97
CA GLN A 114 -1.14 12.91 -9.38
C GLN A 114 0.17 12.60 -10.12
N PRO A 115 0.11 11.83 -11.22
CA PRO A 115 1.23 11.65 -12.15
C PRO A 115 1.88 12.98 -12.54
N GLY A 116 3.20 13.06 -12.49
CA GLY A 116 4.01 14.25 -12.81
C GLY A 116 3.94 15.38 -11.77
N SER A 117 3.22 15.19 -10.66
CA SER A 117 3.14 16.18 -9.58
C SER A 117 4.12 15.88 -8.46
N VAL A 118 4.47 16.93 -7.72
CA VAL A 118 5.36 16.86 -6.56
C VAL A 118 4.61 17.35 -5.33
N VAL A 119 4.72 16.62 -4.23
CA VAL A 119 4.26 17.07 -2.90
C VAL A 119 5.44 17.29 -1.98
N LYS A 120 5.26 18.24 -1.07
CA LYS A 120 6.25 18.56 -0.05
C LYS A 120 5.86 17.85 1.24
N ILE A 121 6.79 17.05 1.75
CA ILE A 121 6.73 16.41 3.07
C ILE A 121 7.59 17.23 4.01
N ILE A 122 7.06 17.57 5.18
CA ILE A 122 7.78 18.30 6.22
C ILE A 122 7.79 17.44 7.46
N ILE A 123 8.97 17.21 8.03
CA ILE A 123 9.16 16.47 9.27
C ILE A 123 9.65 17.44 10.33
N TYR A 124 8.93 17.46 11.46
CA TYR A 124 9.29 18.22 12.65
C TYR A 124 9.87 17.27 13.69
N LEU A 125 11.09 17.57 14.14
CA LEU A 125 11.86 16.73 15.05
C LEU A 125 11.79 17.26 16.48
N SER A 126 11.93 16.38 17.46
CA SER A 126 11.99 16.74 18.88
C SER A 126 13.39 17.17 19.30
N SER A 127 14.41 16.59 18.68
CA SER A 127 15.82 16.90 18.92
C SER A 127 16.46 17.51 17.67
N PRO A 128 17.44 18.41 17.83
CA PRO A 128 18.17 18.96 16.70
C PRO A 128 19.01 17.89 16.01
N LEU A 129 19.16 18.03 14.69
CA LEU A 129 20.05 17.24 13.86
C LEU A 129 21.50 17.55 14.18
N SER A 130 22.33 16.50 14.17
CA SER A 130 23.78 16.63 14.33
C SER A 130 24.43 16.97 12.99
N SER A 131 25.21 18.04 12.96
CA SER A 131 26.03 18.39 11.79
C SER A 131 27.03 17.27 11.48
N ASN A 132 27.36 17.11 10.21
CA ASN A 132 28.23 16.07 9.67
C ASN A 132 27.72 14.63 9.75
N GLN A 133 26.47 14.39 10.17
CA GLN A 133 25.89 13.05 10.18
C GLN A 133 24.97 12.81 8.96
N TYR A 134 24.93 11.55 8.50
CA TYR A 134 24.02 11.12 7.46
C TYR A 134 22.67 10.73 8.05
N TYR A 135 21.61 11.30 7.48
CA TYR A 135 20.23 10.98 7.82
C TYR A 135 19.55 10.37 6.61
N THR A 136 18.65 9.43 6.88
CA THR A 136 17.84 8.78 5.85
C THR A 136 16.38 9.03 6.15
N ILE A 137 15.66 9.50 5.14
CA ILE A 137 14.20 9.50 5.12
C ILE A 137 13.75 8.30 4.28
N GLN A 138 12.78 7.55 4.78
CA GLN A 138 12.11 6.49 4.04
C GLN A 138 10.60 6.69 4.12
N ILE A 139 9.93 6.61 2.97
CA ILE A 139 8.49 6.80 2.85
C ILE A 139 7.91 5.53 2.25
N VAL A 140 6.91 4.97 2.92
CA VAL A 140 6.14 3.82 2.46
C VAL A 140 4.71 4.29 2.18
N THR A 141 4.31 4.33 0.92
CA THR A 141 2.96 4.73 0.52
C THR A 141 1.93 3.64 0.82
N PRO A 142 0.61 3.94 0.82
CA PRO A 142 -0.43 2.98 1.20
C PRO A 142 -0.51 1.76 0.28
N ASN A 143 -0.10 1.91 -0.98
CA ASN A 143 0.02 0.82 -1.94
C ASN A 143 1.27 -0.06 -1.72
N GLY A 144 2.12 0.25 -0.73
CA GLY A 144 3.31 -0.50 -0.36
C GLY A 144 4.58 -0.13 -1.13
N TYR A 145 4.55 0.90 -1.98
CA TYR A 145 5.74 1.38 -2.66
C TYR A 145 6.66 2.09 -1.64
N THR A 146 7.95 1.76 -1.65
CA THR A 146 8.92 2.28 -0.69
C THR A 146 9.99 3.07 -1.41
N VAL A 147 10.24 4.29 -0.94
CA VAL A 147 11.31 5.16 -1.44
C VAL A 147 12.14 5.65 -0.28
N SER A 148 13.45 5.79 -0.48
CA SER A 148 14.35 6.35 0.51
C SER A 148 15.28 7.38 -0.11
N TYR A 149 15.70 8.35 0.71
CA TYR A 149 16.66 9.37 0.33
C TYR A 149 17.62 9.59 1.49
N MET A 150 18.91 9.58 1.19
CA MET A 150 19.95 9.83 2.17
C MET A 150 20.57 11.20 1.90
N PHE A 151 20.67 12.03 2.93
CA PHE A 151 21.34 13.32 2.85
C PHE A 151 22.28 13.51 4.05
N LYS A 152 23.29 14.35 3.87
CA LYS A 152 24.21 14.75 4.93
C LYS A 152 23.78 16.10 5.46
N VAL A 153 23.69 16.23 6.79
CA VAL A 153 23.45 17.53 7.43
C VAL A 153 24.76 18.30 7.44
N SER A 154 24.77 19.43 6.74
CA SER A 154 25.86 20.42 6.78
C SER A 154 25.67 21.35 7.97
#